data_AF-A0A7W5EN78-F1
#
_entry.id   AF-A0A7W5EN78-F1
#
_cell.length_a   1.000
_cell.length_b   1.000
_cell.length_c   1.000
_cell.angle_alpha   90.00
_cell.angle_beta   90.00
_cell.angle_gamma   90.00
#
_symmetry.space_group_name_H-M   'P 1'
#
loop_
_entity.id
_entity.type
_entity.pdbx_description
1 polymer ?
#
loop_
_entity_poly.entity_id
_entity_poly.type
_entity_poly.pdbx_seq_one_letter_code
_entity_poly.pdbx_strand_id
1 'polypeptide(L)' 'MSHFFAMGGYAFYVWTSFAVFFVVLLIDALAPIARRRRHLRQLRSRMARSEARRRPGTTA' A
#
# COMPACT_ATOMS: atom_id res chain seq x y z
N MET A 1 14.71 21.92 -31.39
CA MET A 1 13.48 21.75 -30.58
C MET A 1 13.80 21.64 -29.09
N SER A 2 14.54 22.61 -28.54
CA SER A 2 15.05 22.59 -27.16
C SER A 2 14.70 23.85 -26.37
N HIS A 3 13.98 24.81 -26.99
CA HIS A 3 13.57 26.08 -26.34
C HIS A 3 12.55 25.91 -25.21
N PHE A 4 11.90 24.73 -25.08
CA PHE A 4 10.98 24.43 -23.97
C PHE A 4 11.68 24.19 -22.63
N PHE A 5 12.95 23.78 -22.66
CA PHE A 5 13.76 23.61 -21.45
C PHE A 5 14.54 24.88 -21.08
N ALA A 6 14.63 25.85 -21.99
CA ALA A 6 15.46 27.06 -21.85
C ALA A 6 14.72 28.29 -21.30
N MET A 7 13.39 28.27 -21.15
CA MET A 7 12.63 29.31 -20.43
C MET A 7 12.63 29.10 -18.90
N GLY A 8 13.82 28.92 -18.32
CA GLY A 8 14.10 29.30 -16.93
C GLY A 8 13.40 28.54 -15.80
N GLY A 9 13.15 27.23 -15.91
CA GLY A 9 12.85 26.39 -14.73
C GLY A 9 11.37 26.03 -14.48
N TYR A 10 10.45 26.40 -15.37
CA TYR A 10 9.03 26.07 -15.21
C TYR A 10 8.73 24.56 -15.25
N ALA A 11 9.46 23.80 -16.07
CA ALA A 11 9.33 22.35 -16.16
C ALA A 11 9.63 21.65 -14.80
N PHE A 12 10.55 22.22 -14.02
CA PHE A 12 10.92 21.69 -12.70
C PHE A 12 9.79 21.94 -11.68
N TYR A 13 9.15 23.11 -11.72
CA TYR A 13 7.98 23.43 -10.90
C TYR A 13 6.79 22.54 -11.21
N VAL A 14 6.50 22.33 -12.49
CA VAL A 14 5.40 21.46 -12.95
C VAL A 14 5.66 20.02 -12.49
N TRP A 15 6.86 19.50 -12.73
CA TRP A 15 7.24 18.15 -12.34
C TRP A 15 7.19 17.95 -10.82
N THR A 16 7.66 18.92 -10.03
CA THR A 16 7.62 18.85 -8.57
C THR A 16 6.19 18.91 -8.06
N SER A 17 5.33 19.74 -8.66
CA SER A 17 3.89 19.78 -8.32
C SER A 17 3.20 18.45 -8.61
N PHE A 18 3.48 17.84 -9.76
CA PHE A 18 3.01 16.49 -10.07
C PHE A 18 3.56 15.43 -9.12
N ALA A 19 4.85 15.52 -8.75
CA ALA A 19 5.47 14.58 -7.81
C ALA A 19 4.81 14.66 -6.43
N VAL A 20 4.57 15.86 -5.90
CA VAL A 20 3.87 16.06 -4.61
C VAL A 20 2.45 15.50 -4.68
N PHE A 21 1.70 15.81 -5.75
CA PHE A 21 0.36 15.24 -5.95
C PHE A 21 0.39 13.70 -5.99
N PHE A 22 1.35 13.12 -6.71
CA PHE A 22 1.49 11.67 -6.81
C PHE A 22 1.87 11.03 -5.47
N VAL A 23 2.73 11.69 -4.68
CA VAL A 23 3.09 11.24 -3.33
C VAL A 23 1.86 11.25 -2.41
N VAL A 24 1.06 12.32 -2.43
CA VAL A 24 -0.19 12.39 -1.64
C VAL A 24 -1.16 11.30 -2.08
N LEU A 25 -1.37 11.13 -3.38
CA LEU A 25 -2.23 10.08 -3.94
C LEU A 25 -1.74 8.68 -3.53
N LEU A 26 -0.43 8.45 -3.56
CA LEU A 26 0.17 7.19 -3.17
C LEU A 26 -0.02 6.93 -1.68
N ILE A 27 0.18 7.92 -0.81
CA ILE A 27 -0.08 7.80 0.63
C ILE A 27 -1.57 7.48 0.87
N ASP A 28 -2.47 8.22 0.21
CA ASP A 28 -3.91 8.05 0.36
C ASP A 28 -4.39 6.69 -0.17
N ALA A 29 -3.81 6.18 -1.25
CA ALA A 29 -4.12 4.86 -1.82
C ALA A 29 -3.45 3.70 -1.06
N LEU A 30 -2.23 3.87 -0.55
CA LEU A 30 -1.52 2.83 0.20
C LEU A 30 -2.13 2.62 1.58
N ALA A 31 -2.66 3.66 2.22
CA ALA A 31 -3.29 3.55 3.54
C ALA A 31 -4.48 2.55 3.58
N PRO A 32 -5.45 2.55 2.65
CA PRO A 32 -6.50 1.54 2.58
C PRO A 32 -5.97 0.17 2.15
N ILE A 33 -4.97 0.07 1.27
CA ILE A 33 -4.35 -1.23 0.90
C ILE A 33 -3.66 -1.86 2.10
N ALA A 34 -2.92 -1.09 2.88
CA ALA A 34 -2.26 -1.54 4.11
C ALA A 34 -3.30 -1.97 5.16
N ARG A 35 -4.40 -1.22 5.31
CA ARG A 35 -5.53 -1.62 6.16
C ARG A 35 -6.16 -2.94 5.69
N ARG A 36 -6.45 -3.08 4.39
CA ARG A 36 -7.01 -4.31 3.79
C ARG A 36 -6.11 -5.52 4.06
N ARG A 37 -4.79 -5.36 3.90
CA ARG A 37 -3.80 -6.42 4.19
C ARG A 37 -3.77 -6.80 5.67
N ARG A 38 -3.91 -5.85 6.60
CA ARG A 38 -3.97 -6.12 8.04
C ARG A 38 -5.19 -6.99 8.40
N HIS A 39 -6.36 -6.72 7.82
CA HIS A 39 -7.57 -7.52 8.07
C HIS A 39 -7.41 -8.98 7.61
N LEU A 40 -6.86 -9.21 6.41
CA LEU A 40 -6.62 -10.57 5.90
C LEU A 40 -5.60 -11.35 6.76
N ARG A 41 -4.59 -10.66 7.28
CA ARG A 41 -3.57 -11.25 8.16
C ARG A 41 -4.16 -11.65 9.52
N GLN A 42 -5.10 -10.87 10.04
CA GLN A 42 -5.83 -11.21 11.26
C GLN A 42 -6.76 -12.41 11.06
N LEU A 43 -7.46 -12.51 9.92
CA LEU A 43 -8.32 -13.65 9.58
C LEU A 43 -7.53 -14.97 9.53
N ARG A 44 -6.37 -14.99 8.86
CA ARG A 44 -5.49 -16.17 8.82
C ARG A 44 -5.03 -16.60 10.22
N SER A 45 -4.70 -15.64 11.09
CA SER A 45 -4.26 -15.94 12.46
C SER A 45 -5.37 -16.54 13.34
N ARG A 46 -6.65 -16.31 13.00
CA ARG A 46 -7.80 -16.89 13.71
C ARG A 46 -8.07 -18.31 13.21
N MET A 47 -8.06 -18.54 11.89
CA MET A 47 -8.25 -19.89 11.33
C MET A 47 -7.18 -20.87 11.80
N ALA A 48 -5.90 -20.47 11.80
CA ALA A 48 -4.81 -21.32 12.26
C ALA A 48 -4.99 -21.80 13.71
N ARG A 49 -5.62 -20.98 14.57
CA ARG A 49 -5.91 -21.35 15.96
C ARG A 49 -7.17 -22.22 16.09
N SER A 50 -8.17 -22.02 15.24
CA SER A 50 -9.38 -22.85 15.21
C SER A 50 -9.10 -24.26 14.70
N GLU A 51 -8.18 -24.40 13.74
CA GLU A 51 -7.80 -25.68 13.14
C GLU A 51 -6.94 -26.52 14.11
N ALA A 52 -6.06 -25.87 14.88
CA ALA A 52 -5.31 -26.49 15.97
C ALA A 52 -6.20 -26.97 17.14
N ARG A 53 -7.44 -26.49 17.26
CA ARG A 53 -8.42 -27.00 18.25
C ARG A 53 -9.30 -28.12 17.70
N ARG A 54 -9.33 -28.34 16.37
CA ARG A 54 -10.14 -29.39 15.72
C ARG A 54 -9.41 -30.73 15.54
N ARG A 55 -8.12 -30.80 15.85
CA ARG A 55 -7.35 -32.05 16.03
C ARG A 55 -6.55 -31.91 17.33
N PRO A 56 -6.51 -32.86 18.28
CA PRO A 56 -6.96 -34.26 18.22
C PRO A 56 -7.78 -34.73 19.45
N GLY A 57 -8.92 -35.35 19.19
CA GLY A 57 -9.30 -36.55 19.94
C GLY A 57 -8.60 -37.74 19.28
N THR A 58 -7.40 -38.10 19.73
CA THR A 58 -6.74 -39.39 19.43
C THR A 58 -5.59 -39.58 20.42
N THR A 59 -5.93 -40.04 21.61
CA THR A 59 -5.15 -41.06 22.31
C THR A 59 -6.14 -41.83 23.17
N ALA A 60 -6.21 -43.13 22.85
CA ALA A 60 -7.01 -44.15 23.50
C ALA A 60 -6.58 -44.40 24.95
#